data_AF-A0A345EDW6-F1
#
_entry.id   AF-A0A345EDW6-F1
#
_cell.length_a   1.000
_cell.length_b   1.000
_cell.length_c   1.000
_cell.angle_alpha   90.00
_cell.angle_beta   90.00
_cell.angle_gamma   90.00
#
_symmetry.space_group_name_H-M   'P 1'
#
loop_
_entity.id
_entity.type
_entity.pdbx_description
1 polymer ?
#
loop_
_entity_poly.entity_id
_entity_poly.type
_entity_poly.pdbx_seq_one_letter_code
_entity_poly.pdbx_strand_id
1 'polypeptide(L)'
;MVDTETYTIEGPDGDSDELELPVGLVDALAEQGEDPTTVVAEITLLSFVQRSHAIVHHAEGEVPGDLEAINEKAEDLFEERFGMTFGEATGHSH
;
A
#
# COMPACT_ATOMS: atom_id res chain seq x y z
N MET A 1 15.18 1.14 -24.13
CA MET A 1 14.66 1.74 -22.87
C MET A 1 13.17 1.52 -22.89
N VAL A 2 12.56 1.22 -21.75
CA VAL A 2 11.10 1.12 -21.64
C VAL A 2 10.58 2.52 -21.34
N ASP A 3 9.49 2.92 -21.98
CA ASP A 3 8.86 4.24 -21.75
C ASP A 3 8.21 4.28 -20.36
N THR A 4 7.94 5.48 -19.85
CA THR A 4 7.26 5.72 -18.57
C THR A 4 5.89 6.36 -18.77
N GLU A 5 5.00 6.10 -17.81
CA GLU A 5 3.73 6.78 -17.62
C GLU A 5 3.72 7.43 -16.23
N THR A 6 3.01 8.56 -16.11
CA THR A 6 3.03 9.40 -14.91
C THR A 6 1.67 9.39 -14.23
N TYR A 7 1.69 9.16 -12.91
CA TYR A 7 0.55 9.31 -12.01
C TYR A 7 0.79 10.55 -11.14
N THR A 8 -0.27 11.30 -10.86
CA THR A 8 -0.23 12.45 -9.93
C THR A 8 -0.88 12.05 -8.61
N ILE A 9 -0.19 12.31 -7.50
CA ILE A 9 -0.69 12.10 -6.14
C ILE A 9 -0.95 13.47 -5.54
N GLU A 10 -2.18 13.75 -5.16
CA GLU A 10 -2.56 14.97 -4.46
C GLU A 10 -2.65 14.72 -2.96
N GLY A 11 -1.88 15.50 -2.19
CA GLY A 11 -1.89 15.49 -0.73
C GLY A 11 -3.09 16.25 -0.16
N PRO A 12 -3.42 16.03 1.12
CA PRO A 12 -4.58 16.64 1.77
C PRO A 12 -4.50 18.16 1.90
N ASP A 13 -3.29 18.73 1.89
CA ASP A 13 -3.06 20.19 1.96
C ASP A 13 -3.00 20.86 0.57
N GLY A 14 -3.24 20.09 -0.50
CA GLY A 14 -3.25 20.58 -1.88
C GLY A 14 -1.88 20.58 -2.57
N ASP A 15 -0.82 20.13 -1.90
CA ASP A 15 0.45 19.80 -2.54
C ASP A 15 0.30 18.57 -3.44
N SER A 16 1.06 18.48 -4.52
CA SER A 16 1.07 17.31 -5.39
C SER A 16 2.47 16.81 -5.68
N ASP A 17 2.57 15.51 -5.96
CA ASP A 17 3.80 14.84 -6.38
C ASP A 17 3.52 13.93 -7.58
N GLU A 18 4.58 13.61 -8.33
CA GLU A 18 4.50 12.76 -9.52
C GLU A 18 5.18 11.41 -9.28
N LEU A 19 4.52 10.34 -9.72
CA LEU A 19 5.05 8.98 -9.70
C LEU A 19 5.19 8.48 -11.14
N GLU A 20 6.42 8.23 -11.57
CA GLU A 20 6.70 7.58 -12.86
C GLU A 20 6.81 6.06 -12.70
N LEU A 21 6.07 5.33 -13.54
CA LEU A 21 6.12 3.88 -13.63
C LEU A 21 6.42 3.44 -15.07
N PRO A 22 7.09 2.29 -15.28
CA PRO A 22 7.27 1.74 -16.62
C PRO A 22 5.93 1.43 -17.28
N VAL A 23 5.77 1.80 -18.55
CA VAL A 23 4.57 1.50 -19.33
C VAL A 23 4.28 0.00 -19.31
N GLY A 24 3.01 -0.33 -19.02
CA GLY A 24 2.52 -1.71 -18.98
C GLY A 24 2.84 -2.48 -17.69
N LEU A 25 3.55 -1.89 -16.72
CA LEU A 25 3.72 -2.50 -15.41
C LEU A 25 2.39 -2.62 -14.66
N VAL A 26 1.60 -1.55 -14.67
CA VAL A 26 0.30 -1.51 -13.98
C VAL A 26 -0.67 -2.51 -14.62
N ASP A 27 -0.74 -2.54 -15.95
CA ASP A 27 -1.54 -3.53 -16.69
C ASP A 27 -1.14 -4.98 -16.39
N ALA A 28 0.14 -5.24 -16.15
CA ALA A 28 0.63 -6.58 -15.83
C ALA A 28 0.25 -7.05 -14.42
N LEU A 29 -0.03 -6.11 -13.52
CA LEU A 29 -0.45 -6.37 -12.14
C LEU A 29 -1.97 -6.29 -11.95
N ALA A 30 -2.66 -5.60 -12.85
CA ALA A 30 -4.10 -5.41 -12.83
C ALA A 30 -4.88 -6.72 -13.08
N GLU A 31 -5.99 -6.89 -12.38
CA GLU A 31 -7.01 -7.86 -12.75
C GLU A 31 -7.82 -7.40 -13.97
N GLN A 32 -8.49 -8.35 -14.66
CA GLN A 32 -9.22 -8.01 -15.88
C GLN A 32 -10.36 -7.02 -15.60
N GLY A 33 -10.25 -5.82 -16.17
CA GLY A 33 -11.25 -4.76 -16.03
C GLY A 33 -11.03 -3.84 -14.83
N GLU A 34 -9.92 -3.99 -14.13
CA GLU A 34 -9.50 -3.11 -13.04
C GLU A 34 -8.97 -1.77 -13.58
N ASP A 35 -9.23 -0.68 -12.87
CA ASP A 35 -8.73 0.65 -13.23
C ASP A 35 -7.24 0.78 -12.84
N PRO A 36 -6.34 1.23 -13.74
CA PRO A 36 -4.92 1.36 -13.44
C PRO A 36 -4.61 2.23 -12.21
N THR A 37 -5.38 3.30 -11.98
CA THR A 37 -5.20 4.17 -10.81
C THR A 37 -5.58 3.45 -9.52
N THR A 38 -6.58 2.57 -9.59
CA THR A 38 -6.96 1.69 -8.47
C THR A 38 -5.81 0.77 -8.09
N VAL A 39 -5.17 0.12 -9.07
CA VAL A 39 -4.01 -0.75 -8.84
C VAL A 39 -2.87 0.00 -8.18
N VAL A 40 -2.55 1.21 -8.65
CA VAL A 40 -1.49 2.05 -8.06
C VAL A 40 -1.82 2.41 -6.61
N ALA A 41 -3.07 2.79 -6.32
CA ALA A 41 -3.52 3.10 -4.96
C ALA A 41 -3.43 1.89 -4.02
N GLU A 42 -3.79 0.71 -4.52
CA GLU A 42 -3.77 -0.54 -3.77
C GLU A 42 -2.36 -1.02 -3.45
N ILE A 43 -1.45 -0.98 -4.44
CA ILE A 43 -0.04 -1.26 -4.23
C ILE A 43 0.57 -0.29 -3.21
N THR A 44 0.15 0.97 -3.25
CA THR A 44 0.58 1.99 -2.28
C THR A 44 0.13 1.63 -0.86
N LEU A 45 -1.16 1.33 -0.67
CA LEU A 45 -1.71 0.92 0.62
C LEU A 45 -1.01 -0.34 1.15
N LEU A 46 -0.91 -1.38 0.32
CA LEU A 46 -0.22 -2.63 0.66
C LEU A 46 1.21 -2.36 1.15
N SER A 47 1.94 -1.49 0.44
CA SER A 47 3.33 -1.15 0.79
C SER A 47 3.44 -0.42 2.14
N PHE A 48 2.49 0.45 2.47
CA PHE A 48 2.46 1.13 3.78
C PHE A 48 2.15 0.15 4.91
N VAL A 49 1.13 -0.70 4.73
CA VAL A 49 0.71 -1.70 5.73
C VAL A 49 1.84 -2.70 5.99
N GLN A 50 2.52 -3.20 4.95
CA GLN A 50 3.69 -4.07 5.11
C GLN A 50 4.80 -3.43 5.95
N ARG A 51 5.07 -2.14 5.74
CA ARG A 51 6.13 -1.43 6.47
C ARG A 51 5.75 -1.13 7.91
N SER A 52 4.51 -0.70 8.18
CA SER A 52 4.04 -0.50 9.56
C SER A 52 4.02 -1.82 10.33
N HIS A 53 3.55 -2.89 9.71
CA HIS A 53 3.48 -4.21 10.33
C HIS A 53 4.89 -4.74 10.66
N ALA A 54 5.84 -4.57 9.73
CA ALA A 54 7.24 -4.89 9.96
C ALA A 54 7.83 -4.13 11.15
N ILE A 55 7.52 -2.84 11.28
CA ILE A 55 8.01 -2.02 12.40
C ILE A 55 7.39 -2.47 13.73
N VAL A 56 6.10 -2.78 13.76
CA VAL A 56 5.40 -3.13 15.00
C VAL A 56 5.73 -4.55 15.47
N HIS A 57 5.74 -5.52 14.54
CA HIS A 57 5.81 -6.94 14.91
C HIS A 57 7.18 -7.58 14.69
N HIS A 58 8.06 -6.94 13.91
CA HIS A 58 9.37 -7.50 13.55
C HIS A 58 10.56 -6.60 13.93
N ALA A 59 10.33 -5.40 14.48
CA ALA A 59 11.43 -4.60 15.02
C ALA A 59 11.96 -5.20 16.33
N GLU A 60 13.28 -5.15 16.49
CA GLU A 60 13.92 -5.51 17.75
C GLU A 60 13.82 -4.33 18.72
N GLY A 61 12.99 -4.45 19.75
CA GLY A 61 12.89 -3.46 20.83
C GLY A 61 11.46 -3.03 21.14
N GLU A 62 11.33 -1.89 21.82
CA GLU A 62 10.05 -1.29 22.16
C GLU A 62 9.44 -0.59 20.93
N VAL A 63 8.17 -0.88 20.65
CA VAL A 63 7.44 -0.23 19.56
C VAL A 63 7.22 1.25 19.92
N PRO A 64 7.67 2.20 19.08
CA PRO A 64 7.59 3.61 19.43
C PRO A 64 6.15 4.15 19.46
N GLY A 65 5.77 4.80 20.57
CA GLY A 65 4.60 5.68 20.64
C GLY A 65 3.30 5.03 20.15
N ASP A 66 2.55 5.75 19.31
CA ASP A 66 1.24 5.31 18.81
C ASP A 66 1.34 4.37 17.59
N LEU A 67 2.52 3.80 17.29
CA LEU A 67 2.71 2.98 16.08
C LEU A 67 1.88 1.69 16.07
N GLU A 68 1.57 1.11 17.23
CA GLU A 68 0.65 -0.04 17.33
C GLU A 68 -0.74 0.35 16.81
N ALA A 69 -1.29 1.47 17.29
CA ALA A 69 -2.61 1.96 16.88
C ALA A 69 -2.62 2.42 15.41
N ILE A 70 -1.51 3.02 14.93
CA ILE A 70 -1.36 3.38 13.51
C ILE A 70 -1.36 2.11 12.64
N ASN A 71 -0.65 1.06 13.07
CA ASN A 71 -0.62 -0.20 12.34
C ASN A 71 -1.99 -0.89 12.32
N GLU A 72 -2.67 -0.96 13.47
CA GLU A 72 -4.04 -1.48 13.56
C GLU A 72 -4.96 -0.75 12.57
N LYS A 73 -4.88 0.59 12.53
CA LYS A 73 -5.69 1.35 11.57
C LYS A 73 -5.32 1.11 10.12
N ALA A 74 -4.04 0.87 9.82
CA ALA A 74 -3.59 0.55 8.47
C ALA A 74 -4.11 -0.83 8.02
N GLU A 75 -4.10 -1.82 8.92
CA GLU A 75 -4.66 -3.15 8.68
C GLU A 75 -6.19 -3.11 8.50
N ASP A 76 -6.91 -2.28 9.27
CA ASP A 76 -8.35 -2.06 9.04
C ASP A 76 -8.63 -1.50 7.63
N LEU A 77 -7.86 -0.51 7.18
CA LEU A 77 -8.01 0.09 5.86
C LEU A 77 -7.67 -0.90 4.75
N PHE A 78 -6.69 -1.77 4.99
CA PHE A 78 -6.37 -2.88 4.10
C PHE A 78 -7.57 -3.84 3.99
N GLU A 79 -8.14 -4.27 5.12
CA GLU A 79 -9.28 -5.18 5.11
C GLU A 79 -10.50 -4.58 4.42
N GLU A 80 -10.81 -3.30 4.66
CA GLU A 80 -11.88 -2.58 3.96
C GLU A 80 -11.65 -2.54 2.45
N ARG A 81 -10.39 -2.39 2.01
CA ARG A 81 -10.04 -2.28 0.59
C ARG A 81 -10.03 -3.62 -0.13
N PHE A 82 -9.43 -4.65 0.46
CA PHE A 82 -9.17 -5.94 -0.18
C PHE A 82 -10.16 -7.05 0.21
N GLY A 83 -11.02 -6.81 1.20
CA GLY A 83 -12.04 -7.76 1.63
C GLY A 83 -11.49 -9.00 2.36
N MET A 84 -10.25 -8.92 2.84
CA MET A 84 -9.58 -9.95 3.65
C MET A 84 -8.58 -9.30 4.60
N THR A 85 -8.29 -9.94 5.72
CA THR A 85 -7.31 -9.43 6.67
C THR A 85 -5.91 -9.42 6.07
N PHE A 86 -5.04 -8.53 6.56
CA PHE A 86 -3.64 -8.49 6.12
C PHE A 86 -2.90 -9.81 6.40
N GLY A 87 -3.21 -10.47 7.52
CA GLY A 87 -2.66 -11.78 7.87
C GLY A 87 -3.07 -12.89 6.89
N GLU A 88 -4.34 -12.90 6.44
CA GLU A 88 -4.81 -13.82 5.41
C GLU A 88 -4.10 -13.58 4.07
N ALA A 89 -3.95 -12.33 3.66
CA ALA A 89 -3.32 -11.96 2.39
C ALA A 89 -1.82 -12.34 2.34
N THR A 90 -1.12 -12.27 3.48
CA THR A 90 0.33 -12.51 3.56
C THR A 90 0.69 -13.92 4.04
N GLY A 91 -0.28 -14.69 4.54
CA GLY A 91 -0.02 -15.95 5.22
C GLY A 91 0.64 -15.78 6.60
N HIS A 92 0.70 -14.55 7.12
CA HIS A 92 1.07 -14.29 8.51
C HIS A 92 -0.16 -14.51 9.39
N SER A 93 -0.30 -15.73 9.92
CA SER A 93 -1.13 -15.97 11.09
C SER A 93 -0.30 -15.67 12.34
N HIS A 94 -0.51 -14.52 12.95
CA HIS A 94 0.01 -14.23 14.30
C HIS A 94 -0.99 -14.66 15.37
#